data_AF-A0A921FYA1-F1
#
_entry.id   AF-A0A921FYA1-F1
#
_cell.length_a   1.000
_cell.length_b   1.000
_cell.length_c   1.000
_cell.angle_alpha   90.00
_cell.angle_beta   90.00
_cell.angle_gamma   90.00
#
_symmetry.space_group_name_H-M   'P 1'
#
loop_
_entity.id
_entity.type
_entity.pdbx_description
1 polymer ?
#
loop_
_entity_poly.entity_id
_entity_poly.type
_entity_poly.pdbx_seq_one_letter_code
_entity_poly.pdbx_strand_id
1 'polypeptide(L)' 'KVQIGAIGLSSKQKFLYVYDYGEEWTFIVEVDNIKEDSQQLFNPYVKETKGEAPQQYDGFY' A
#
# COMPACT_ATOMS: atom_id res chain seq x y z
N LYS A 1 15.60 -9.55 5.00
CA LYS A 1 14.18 -9.14 4.83
C LYS A 1 13.98 -7.82 5.57
N VAL A 2 13.38 -6.83 4.93
CA VAL A 2 13.08 -5.53 5.56
C VAL A 2 11.64 -5.57 6.08
N GLN A 3 11.40 -5.10 7.30
CA GLN A 3 10.06 -4.96 7.87
C GLN A 3 9.56 -3.53 7.67
N ILE A 4 8.26 -3.34 7.41
CA ILE A 4 7.68 -2.00 7.22
C ILE A 4 7.84 -1.11 8.48
N GLY A 5 7.87 -1.70 9.67
CA GLY A 5 8.14 -0.97 10.91
C GLY A 5 9.58 -0.45 11.03
N ALA A 6 10.53 -0.97 10.26
CA ALA A 6 11.94 -0.61 10.33
C ALA A 6 12.36 0.49 9.34
N ILE A 7 11.47 0.92 8.43
CA ILE A 7 11.80 1.87 7.35
C ILE A 7 11.53 3.34 7.72
N GLY A 8 11.24 3.64 8.98
CA GLY A 8 11.16 5.03 9.49
C GLY A 8 10.06 5.88 8.87
N LEU A 9 8.89 5.28 8.58
CA LEU A 9 7.73 6.00 8.07
C LEU A 9 7.20 7.01 9.11
N SER A 10 6.73 8.15 8.63
CA SER A 10 6.08 9.17 9.45
C SER A 10 4.62 9.39 9.00
N SER A 11 3.76 9.80 9.92
CA SER A 11 2.37 10.14 9.59
C SER A 11 2.33 11.21 8.50
N LYS A 12 1.40 11.06 7.56
CA LYS A 12 1.20 11.88 6.35
C LYS A 12 2.33 11.82 5.32
N GLN A 13 3.34 10.97 5.53
CA GLN A 13 4.32 10.69 4.49
C GLN A 13 3.67 10.05 3.28
N LYS A 14 4.02 10.56 2.10
CA LYS A 14 3.65 9.99 0.80
C LYS A 14 4.86 9.34 0.16
N PHE A 15 4.64 8.21 -0.50
CA PHE A 15 5.66 7.58 -1.35
C PHE A 15 5.02 6.97 -2.59
N LEU A 16 5.82 6.85 -3.64
CA LEU A 16 5.46 6.18 -4.88
C LEU A 16 5.74 4.69 -4.74
N TYR A 17 4.72 3.87 -4.93
CA TYR A 17 4.88 2.44 -5.13
C TYR A 17 4.71 2.14 -6.62
N VAL A 18 5.80 1.72 -7.26
CA VAL A 18 5.80 1.30 -8.67
C VAL A 18 5.68 -0.22 -8.69
N TYR A 19 4.71 -0.72 -9.43
CA TYR A 19 4.45 -2.13 -9.63
C TYR A 19 4.41 -2.43 -11.14
N ASP A 20 4.84 -3.64 -11.52
CA ASP A 20 4.93 -4.08 -12.91
C ASP A 20 5.66 -3.07 -13.80
N TYR A 21 6.99 -3.19 -13.88
CA TYR A 21 7.82 -2.27 -14.67
C TYR A 21 7.57 -2.35 -16.19
N GLY A 22 6.79 -3.33 -16.68
CA GLY A 22 6.38 -3.37 -18.09
C GLY A 22 5.28 -2.34 -18.39
N GLU A 23 4.27 -2.29 -17.53
CA GLU A 23 3.10 -1.40 -17.67
C GLU A 23 3.17 -0.15 -16.77
N GLU A 24 4.19 -0.06 -15.92
CA GLU A 24 4.50 1.07 -15.04
C GLU A 24 3.33 1.52 -14.15
N TRP A 25 2.68 0.57 -13.47
CA TRP A 25 1.61 0.90 -12.54
C TRP A 25 2.14 1.69 -11.34
N THR A 26 1.67 2.92 -11.18
CA THR A 26 2.05 3.78 -10.06
C THR A 26 0.94 3.95 -9.04
N PHE A 27 1.27 3.80 -7.77
CA PHE A 27 0.38 4.05 -6.64
C PHE A 27 0.98 5.10 -5.72
N ILE A 28 0.22 6.16 -5.42
CA ILE A 28 0.57 7.08 -4.34
C ILE A 28 0.05 6.49 -3.04
N VAL A 29 0.96 6.09 -2.17
CA VAL A 29 0.62 5.55 -0.84
C VAL A 29 0.87 6.64 0.20
N GLU A 30 -0.14 6.93 1.01
CA GLU A 30 -0.05 7.84 2.16
C GLU A 30 -0.13 7.06 3.46
N VAL A 31 0.80 7.34 4.38
CA VAL A 31 0.74 6.84 5.75
C VAL A 31 -0.29 7.69 6.50
N ASP A 32 -1.48 7.17 6.76
CA ASP A 32 -2.52 7.96 7.42
C ASP A 32 -2.16 8.29 8.89
N ASN A 33 -1.87 7.26 9.68
CA ASN A 33 -1.50 7.36 11.09
C ASN A 33 -0.70 6.12 11.55
N ILE A 34 0.13 6.26 12.58
CA ILE A 34 0.89 5.19 13.22
C ILE A 34 0.50 5.13 14.70
N LYS A 35 0.09 3.95 15.17
CA LYS A 35 -0.25 3.71 16.59
C LYS A 35 0.79 2.77 17.18
N GLU A 36 1.59 3.26 18.13
CA GLU A 36 2.68 2.48 18.73
C GLU A 36 2.20 1.38 19.69
N ASP A 37 0.99 1.51 20.24
CA ASP A 37 0.55 0.73 21.41
C ASP A 37 -0.46 -0.38 21.08
N SER A 38 -0.50 -0.86 19.84
CA SER A 38 -1.40 -1.97 19.50
C SER A 38 -0.83 -3.29 20.01
N GLN A 39 -1.25 -3.74 21.19
CA GLN A 39 -1.01 -5.10 21.70
C GLN A 39 -1.63 -6.20 20.83
N GLN A 40 -2.40 -5.83 19.82
CA GLN A 40 -3.11 -6.73 18.93
C GLN A 40 -2.24 -7.06 17.72
N LEU A 41 -2.11 -8.35 17.39
CA LEU A 41 -1.55 -8.78 16.11
C LEU A 41 -2.34 -8.11 14.98
N PHE A 42 -1.67 -7.24 14.22
CA PHE A 42 -2.29 -6.54 13.12
C PHE A 42 -2.58 -7.55 12.00
N ASN A 43 -3.85 -7.83 11.76
CA ASN A 43 -4.30 -8.51 10.55
C ASN A 43 -4.66 -7.44 9.50
N PRO A 44 -3.97 -7.35 8.36
CA PRO A 44 -4.28 -6.38 7.33
C PRO A 44 -5.73 -6.53 6.85
N TYR A 45 -6.44 -5.41 6.70
CA TYR A 45 -7.80 -5.39 6.19
C TYR A 45 -8.06 -4.11 5.39
N VAL A 46 -9.04 -4.18 4.47
CA VAL A 46 -9.52 -3.02 3.71
C VAL A 46 -10.61 -2.34 4.53
N LYS A 47 -10.38 -1.09 4.94
CA LYS A 47 -11.36 -0.30 5.69
C LYS A 47 -12.41 0.33 4.78
N GLU A 48 -12.01 0.80 3.61
CA GLU A 48 -12.86 1.49 2.63
C GLU A 48 -12.25 1.36 1.24
N THR A 49 -13.11 1.32 0.22
CA THR A 49 -12.74 1.35 -1.20
C THR A 49 -13.59 2.40 -1.91
N LYS A 50 -13.01 3.09 -2.88
CA LYS A 50 -13.73 4.06 -3.71
C LYS A 50 -13.43 3.82 -5.19
N GLY A 51 -14.48 3.67 -5.99
CA GLY A 51 -14.38 3.37 -7.41
C GLY A 51 -13.99 1.92 -7.68
N GLU A 52 -13.91 1.57 -8.96
CA GLU A 52 -13.47 0.28 -9.43
C GLU A 52 -11.97 0.34 -9.75
N ALA A 53 -11.24 -0.73 -9.40
CA ALA A 53 -9.86 -0.87 -9.85
C ALA A 53 -9.84 -1.08 -11.37
N PRO A 54 -8.86 -0.51 -12.08
CA PRO A 54 -8.72 -0.73 -13.51
C PRO A 54 -8.39 -2.20 -13.80
N GLN A 55 -8.79 -2.67 -14.97
CA GLN A 55 -8.40 -4.00 -15.45
C GLN A 55 -6.88 -4.05 -15.61
N GLN A 56 -6.24 -5.05 -14.98
CA GLN A 56 -4.78 -5.13 -14.93
C GLN A 56 -4.16 -5.74 -16.20
N TYR A 57 -4.73 -6.83 -16.72
CA TYR A 57 -4.30 -7.47 -17.97
C TYR A 57 -5.52 -7.81 -18.81
N ASP A 58 -5.39 -7.72 -20.14
CA ASP A 58 -6.35 -8.33 -21.05
C ASP A 58 -6.19 -9.84 -21.00
N GLY A 59 -7.31 -10.58 -21.00
CA GLY A 59 -7.37 -12.02 -20.74
C GLY A 59 -6.74 -12.92 -21.82
N PHE A 60 -5.78 -12.44 -22.61
CA PHE A 60 -5.12 -13.22 -23.65
C PHE A 60 -3.95 -14.01 -23.09
N TYR A 61 -4.27 -15.22 -22.61
CA TYR A 61 -3.45 -16.41 -22.79
C TYR A 61 -4.14 -17.33 -23.80
#